data_AF-A0A0F7ZIV3-F1
#
_entry.id   AF-A0A0F7ZIV3-F1
#
_cell.length_a   1.000
_cell.length_b   1.000
_cell.length_c   1.000
_cell.angle_alpha   90.00
_cell.angle_beta   90.00
_cell.angle_gamma   90.00
#
_symmetry.space_group_name_H-M   'P 1'
#
loop_
_entity.id
_entity.type
_entity.pdbx_description
1 polymer ?
#
loop_
_entity_poly.entity_id
_entity_poly.type
_entity_poly.pdbx_seq_one_letter_code
_entity_poly.pdbx_strand_id
1 'polypeptide(L)'
;MSALCVTSTGRRSWTKEEQMACLDWSQAEDERVQAQVAKEMGDDPLGNVRKGVKEIWRRVEENSREQDALHSGADGGDSCIFVQT
;
A
#
# COMPACT_ATOMS: atom_id res chain seq x y z
N MET A 1 -5.21 15.97 8.13
CA MET A 1 -4.30 14.81 8.18
C MET A 1 -3.29 15.03 9.30
N SER A 2 -3.31 14.20 10.34
CA SER A 2 -2.34 14.26 11.44
C SER A 2 -1.66 12.92 11.58
N ALA A 3 -0.33 12.88 11.50
CA ALA A 3 0.46 11.67 11.64
C ALA A 3 0.99 11.53 13.07
N LEU A 4 0.78 10.35 13.68
CA LEU A 4 1.07 10.10 15.09
C LEU A 4 1.83 8.78 15.25
N CYS A 5 2.92 8.84 16.00
CA CYS A 5 3.60 7.64 16.50
C CYS A 5 3.09 7.30 17.89
N VAL A 6 2.66 6.05 18.07
CA VAL A 6 2.33 5.44 19.34
C VAL A 6 3.54 4.61 19.75
N THR A 7 4.25 5.07 20.79
CA THR A 7 5.32 4.31 21.41
C THR A 7 4.94 3.92 22.84
N SER A 8 5.67 2.99 23.43
CA SER A 8 5.53 2.64 24.87
C SER A 8 5.60 3.86 25.81
N THR A 9 6.28 4.94 25.39
CA THR A 9 6.44 6.19 26.14
C THR A 9 5.29 7.20 25.91
N GLY A 10 4.43 6.99 24.91
CA GLY A 10 3.26 7.84 24.63
C GLY A 10 3.07 8.15 23.15
N ARG A 11 2.22 9.16 22.86
CA ARG A 11 1.97 9.64 21.49
C ARG A 11 2.84 10.85 21.16
N ARG A 12 3.46 10.84 19.99
CA ARG A 12 4.19 12.00 19.44
C ARG A 12 3.79 12.30 18.00
N SER A 13 3.93 13.55 17.58
CA SER A 13 3.85 13.92 16.17
C SER A 13 5.07 13.39 15.41
N TRP A 14 4.90 13.18 14.11
CA TRP A 14 6.01 12.81 13.23
C TRP A 14 7.04 13.94 13.11
N THR A 15 8.31 13.57 13.00
CA THR A 15 9.37 14.51 12.64
C THR A 15 9.26 14.89 11.17
N LYS A 16 9.97 15.93 10.76
CA LYS A 16 10.01 16.35 9.35
C LYS A 16 10.58 15.25 8.47
N GLU A 17 11.59 14.54 8.96
CA GLU A 17 12.26 13.44 8.25
C GLU A 17 11.28 12.27 8.03
N GLU A 18 10.47 11.93 9.03
CA GLU A 18 9.42 10.89 8.91
C GLU A 18 8.32 11.30 7.92
N GLN A 19 7.92 12.58 7.93
CA GLN A 19 6.97 13.10 6.94
C GLN A 19 7.54 13.02 5.52
N MET A 20 8.79 13.44 5.31
CA MET A 20 9.42 13.37 3.99
C MET A 20 9.63 11.92 3.54
N ALA A 21 10.12 11.04 4.41
CA ALA A 21 10.30 9.62 4.10
C ALA A 21 8.99 8.95 3.67
N CYS A 22 7.85 9.35 4.25
CA CYS A 22 6.57 8.85 3.78
C CYS A 22 6.16 9.41 2.42
N LEU A 23 6.42 10.70 2.15
CA LEU A 23 6.13 11.25 0.83
C LEU A 23 6.97 10.55 -0.25
N ASP A 24 8.24 10.32 0.03
CA ASP A 24 9.15 9.59 -0.86
C ASP A 24 8.66 8.15 -1.09
N TRP A 25 8.24 7.45 -0.03
CA TRP A 25 7.66 6.11 -0.15
C TRP A 25 6.35 6.10 -0.93
N SER A 26 5.45 7.05 -0.66
CA SER A 26 4.17 7.16 -1.36
C SER A 26 4.36 7.41 -2.85
N GLN A 27 5.31 8.28 -3.20
CA GLN A 27 5.63 8.54 -4.60
C GLN A 27 6.23 7.30 -5.27
N ALA A 28 7.18 6.62 -4.62
CA ALA A 28 7.78 5.40 -5.17
C ALA A 28 6.74 4.29 -5.36
N GLU A 29 5.77 4.18 -4.44
CA GLU A 29 4.66 3.23 -4.54
C GLU A 29 3.71 3.59 -5.68
N ASP A 30 3.36 4.86 -5.83
CA ASP A 30 2.57 5.34 -6.98
C ASP A 30 3.27 5.02 -8.30
N GLU A 31 4.56 5.30 -8.42
CA GLU A 31 5.37 4.98 -9.60
C GLU A 31 5.38 3.47 -9.90
N ARG A 32 5.51 2.63 -8.85
CA ARG A 32 5.44 1.17 -8.97
C ARG A 32 4.09 0.70 -9.50
N VAL A 33 2.99 1.26 -8.97
CA VAL A 33 1.62 0.94 -9.41
C VAL A 33 1.42 1.38 -10.85
N GLN A 34 1.84 2.59 -11.22
CA GLN A 34 1.73 3.10 -12.59
C GLN A 34 2.51 2.23 -13.58
N ALA A 35 3.71 1.77 -13.22
CA ALA A 35 4.49 0.86 -14.06
C ALA A 35 3.78 -0.50 -14.25
N GLN A 36 3.16 -1.05 -13.20
CA GLN A 36 2.36 -2.28 -13.30
C GLN A 36 1.13 -2.08 -14.19
N VAL A 37 0.42 -0.96 -14.03
CA VAL A 37 -0.73 -0.61 -14.88
C VAL A 37 -0.29 -0.47 -16.34
N ALA A 38 0.81 0.22 -16.61
CA ALA A 38 1.34 0.37 -17.96
C ALA A 38 1.74 -0.98 -18.59
N LYS A 39 2.29 -1.92 -17.80
CA LYS A 39 2.58 -3.28 -18.24
C LYS A 39 1.31 -4.07 -18.54
N GLU A 40 0.26 -3.92 -17.74
CA GLU A 40 -1.03 -4.59 -17.94
C GLU A 40 -1.87 -3.98 -19.07
N MET A 41 -1.76 -2.67 -19.29
CA MET A 41 -2.56 -1.90 -20.26
C MET A 41 -1.77 -1.45 -21.51
N GLY A 42 -0.55 -1.94 -21.70
CA GLY A 42 0.32 -1.63 -22.83
C GLY A 42 -0.16 -2.21 -24.17
N ASP A 43 0.75 -2.73 -25.00
CA ASP A 43 0.47 -3.10 -26.40
C ASP A 43 -0.51 -4.29 -26.60
N ASP A 44 -1.13 -4.83 -25.55
CA ASP A 44 -2.08 -5.93 -25.64
C ASP A 44 -3.53 -5.42 -25.81
N PRO A 45 -4.17 -5.63 -26.97
CA PRO A 45 -5.57 -5.27 -27.17
C PRO A 45 -6.53 -6.00 -26.21
N LEU A 46 -6.09 -7.12 -25.61
CA LEU A 46 -6.85 -7.88 -24.63
C LEU A 46 -6.79 -7.28 -23.21
N GLY A 47 -5.81 -6.41 -22.93
CA GLY A 47 -5.74 -5.65 -21.66
C GLY A 47 -6.94 -4.70 -21.47
N ASN A 48 -7.55 -4.26 -22.58
CA ASN A 48 -8.75 -3.43 -22.63
C ASN A 48 -10.07 -4.24 -22.72
N VAL A 49 -10.00 -5.58 -22.81
CA VAL A 49 -11.20 -6.42 -22.81
C VAL A 49 -11.71 -6.54 -21.37
N ARG A 50 -13.03 -6.48 -21.20
CA ARG A 50 -13.67 -6.69 -19.89
C ARG A 50 -13.20 -8.03 -19.30
N LYS A 51 -12.36 -7.97 -18.26
CA LYS A 51 -12.00 -9.11 -17.42
C LYS A 51 -13.31 -9.68 -16.83
N GLY A 52 -13.52 -10.98 -16.98
CA GLY A 52 -14.69 -11.64 -16.41
C GLY A 52 -14.66 -11.61 -14.88
N VAL A 53 -15.82 -11.50 -14.23
CA VAL A 53 -15.95 -11.46 -12.75
C VAL A 53 -15.14 -12.57 -12.07
N LYS A 54 -15.15 -13.79 -12.62
CA LYS A 54 -14.37 -14.94 -12.09
C LYS A 54 -12.85 -14.70 -12.07
N GLU A 55 -12.32 -14.01 -13.08
CA GLU A 55 -10.90 -13.71 -13.19
C GLU A 55 -10.49 -12.59 -12.23
N ILE A 56 -11.36 -11.60 -12.04
CA ILE A 56 -11.18 -10.53 -11.04
C ILE A 56 -11.09 -11.15 -9.65
N TRP A 57 -12.07 -11.98 -9.26
CA TRP A 57 -12.07 -12.63 -7.94
C TRP A 57 -10.84 -13.51 -7.70
N ARG A 58 -10.35 -14.23 -8.72
CA ARG A 58 -9.12 -15.02 -8.58
C ARG A 58 -7.91 -14.16 -8.22
N ARG A 59 -7.74 -13.01 -8.88
CA ARG A 59 -6.64 -12.07 -8.57
C ARG A 59 -6.79 -11.45 -7.19
N VAL A 60 -8.03 -11.15 -6.78
CA VAL A 60 -8.31 -10.65 -5.43
C VAL A 60 -7.91 -11.67 -4.38
N GLU A 61 -8.30 -12.94 -4.55
CA GLU A 61 -7.91 -14.02 -3.61
C GLU A 61 -6.40 -14.21 -3.53
N GLU A 62 -5.68 -14.14 -4.65
CA GLU A 62 -4.21 -14.24 -4.69
C GLU A 62 -3.56 -13.07 -3.94
N ASN A 63 -3.97 -11.83 -4.24
CA ASN A 63 -3.49 -10.64 -3.55
C ASN A 63 -3.82 -10.67 -2.04
N SER A 64 -5.00 -11.16 -1.64
CA SER A 64 -5.34 -11.32 -0.23
C SER A 64 -4.38 -12.28 0.49
N ARG A 65 -4.02 -13.41 -0.13
CA ARG A 65 -3.05 -14.36 0.46
C ARG A 65 -1.67 -13.75 0.60
N GLU A 66 -1.22 -12.99 -0.40
CA GLU A 66 0.07 -12.27 -0.36
C GLU A 66 0.09 -11.22 0.76
N GLN A 67 -0.99 -10.44 0.89
CA GLN A 67 -1.16 -9.46 1.97
C GLN A 67 -1.18 -10.13 3.35
N ASP A 68 -1.94 -11.21 3.51
CA ASP A 68 -2.02 -11.95 4.77
C ASP A 68 -0.65 -12.50 5.18
N ALA A 69 0.13 -13.00 4.22
CA ALA A 69 1.49 -13.46 4.49
C ALA A 69 2.40 -12.34 4.99
N LEU A 70 2.28 -11.12 4.42
CA LEU A 70 3.06 -9.95 4.84
C LEU A 70 2.66 -9.43 6.22
N HIS A 71 1.36 -9.45 6.56
CA HIS A 71 0.83 -8.87 7.81
C HIS A 71 0.78 -9.85 8.99
N SER A 72 1.05 -11.14 8.78
CA SER A 72 1.04 -12.17 9.82
C SER A 72 2.08 -12.02 10.95
N GLY A 73 2.97 -11.02 10.88
CA GLY A 73 4.09 -10.84 11.83
C GLY A 73 4.08 -9.56 12.69
N ALA A 74 3.06 -8.71 12.63
CA ALA A 74 3.10 -7.39 13.26
C ALA A 74 2.10 -7.23 14.42
N ASP A 75 2.41 -7.84 15.57
CA ASP A 75 1.70 -7.50 16.83
C ASP A 75 2.72 -7.38 17.97
N GLY A 76 3.08 -6.14 18.33
CA GLY A 76 3.89 -5.86 19.52
C GLY A 76 4.91 -4.70 19.46
N GLY A 77 5.06 -4.00 18.34
CA GLY A 77 6.02 -2.89 18.18
C GLY A 77 5.40 -1.49 18.24
N ASP A 78 6.24 -0.49 18.58
CA ASP A 78 5.92 0.93 18.39
C ASP A 78 5.40 1.17 16.96
N SER A 79 4.26 1.86 16.83
CA SER A 79 3.54 2.00 15.56
C SER A 79 3.34 3.47 15.18
N CYS A 80 3.76 3.85 13.98
CA CYS A 80 3.55 5.18 13.42
C CYS A 80 2.44 5.12 12.36
N ILE A 81 1.31 5.77 12.65
CA ILE A 81 0.10 5.69 11.83
C ILE A 81 -0.32 7.07 11.28
N PHE A 82 -0.87 7.06 10.08
CA PHE A 82 -1.59 8.20 9.52
C PHE A 82 -3.04 8.20 10.01
N VAL A 83 -3.50 9.36 10.49
CA VAL A 83 -4.90 9.56 10.83
C VAL A 83 -5.51 10.53 9.83
N GLN A 84 -6.54 10.05 9.11
CA GLN A 84 -7.42 10.89 8.33
C GLN A 84 -8.41 11.55 9.32
N THR A 85 -8.20 12.85 9.55
CA THR A 85 -9.05 13.72 10.37
C THR A 85 -10.17 14.31 9.55
#